data_AF-A0AAU9JVH9-F1
#
_entry.id   AF-A0AAU9JVH9-F1
#
_cell.length_a   1.000
_cell.length_b   1.000
_cell.length_c   1.000
_cell.angle_alpha   90.00
_cell.angle_beta   90.00
_cell.angle_gamma   90.00
#
_symmetry.space_group_name_H-M   'P 1'
#
loop_
_entity.id
_entity.type
_entity.pdbx_description
1 polymer ?
#
loop_
_entity_poly.entity_id
_entity_poly.type
_entity_poly.pdbx_seq_one_letter_code
_entity_poly.pdbx_strand_id
1 'polypeptide(L)'
;MTESVPTKRIIAQEAQAKRFRTSLNSFKQNVDAIETKISFQKINFLELSEHSLLQIVQDTKNLKSALNSISSANSEFFESATKFTTKSLDSYKESLPINKLAEELQKKYDVEYSHRMSLQNKINKIQSEIYETTQNFEKIKSQTGERKATLRAELKRLSRDKESQEKELKREIETGQKIIEFYKTLSAVEISEEGQGKFKVKVRWMQEEFSFLLIEEDDTFWYELIGCTVHYDKIPELLKTEINIDKKDAPILLNRILNVLN
;
A
#
# COMPACT_ATOMS: atom_id res chain seq x y z
N MET A 1 -40.79 28.16 41.38
CA MET A 1 -40.66 29.11 42.50
C MET A 1 -39.18 29.41 42.69
N THR A 2 -38.68 30.39 41.94
CA THR A 2 -37.25 30.69 41.79
C THR A 2 -36.95 31.98 42.52
N GLU A 3 -36.73 31.89 43.84
CA GLU A 3 -36.12 32.98 44.57
C GLU A 3 -34.66 33.11 44.11
N SER A 4 -34.35 34.28 43.57
CA SER A 4 -33.10 34.54 42.89
C SER A 4 -31.90 34.48 43.87
N VAL A 5 -30.89 33.67 43.52
CA VAL A 5 -29.59 33.57 44.22
C VAL A 5 -28.90 34.93 44.48
N PRO A 6 -29.07 36.00 43.66
CA PRO A 6 -28.56 37.34 43.98
C PRO A 6 -29.09 37.91 45.29
N THR A 7 -30.34 37.62 45.66
CA THR A 7 -30.99 38.23 46.82
C THR A 7 -30.35 37.78 48.14
N LYS A 8 -29.96 36.50 48.25
CA LYS A 8 -29.30 35.98 49.47
C LYS A 8 -27.90 36.55 49.68
N ARG A 9 -27.14 36.81 48.62
CA ARG A 9 -25.79 37.43 48.70
C ARG A 9 -25.88 38.90 49.10
N ILE A 10 -26.84 39.64 48.54
CA ILE A 10 -27.08 41.05 48.89
C ILE A 10 -27.51 41.16 50.37
N ILE A 11 -28.44 40.30 50.82
CA ILE A 11 -28.88 40.27 52.23
C ILE A 11 -27.72 39.94 53.17
N ALA A 12 -26.82 39.02 52.79
CA ALA A 12 -25.65 38.68 53.61
C ALA A 12 -24.64 39.84 53.70
N GLN A 13 -24.42 40.56 52.59
CA GLN A 13 -23.54 41.74 52.56
C GLN A 13 -24.14 42.90 53.37
N GLU A 14 -25.45 43.15 53.28
CA GLU A 14 -26.12 44.16 54.09
C GLU A 14 -26.09 43.83 55.58
N ALA A 15 -26.29 42.56 55.96
CA ALA A 15 -26.17 42.11 57.34
C ALA A 15 -24.76 42.32 57.90
N GLN A 16 -23.73 42.06 57.09
CA GLN A 16 -22.33 42.27 57.47
C GLN A 16 -21.97 43.76 57.57
N ALA A 17 -22.43 44.58 56.63
CA ALA A 17 -22.27 46.04 56.68
C ALA A 17 -22.98 46.66 57.88
N LYS A 18 -24.16 46.14 58.25
CA LYS A 18 -24.89 46.57 59.45
C LYS A 18 -24.12 46.23 60.73
N ARG A 19 -23.58 45.01 60.84
CA ARG A 19 -22.71 44.61 61.97
C ARG A 19 -21.47 45.51 62.06
N PHE A 20 -20.84 45.82 60.92
CA PHE A 20 -19.70 46.73 60.86
C PHE A 20 -20.05 48.13 61.38
N ARG A 21 -21.18 48.71 60.93
CA ARG A 21 -21.66 50.01 61.43
C ARG A 21 -21.94 49.99 62.92
N THR A 22 -22.53 48.91 63.44
CA THR A 22 -22.77 48.77 64.88
C THR A 22 -21.46 48.69 65.68
N SER A 23 -20.48 47.91 65.22
CA SER A 23 -19.15 47.88 65.84
C SER A 23 -18.45 49.25 65.79
N LEU A 24 -18.50 49.93 64.64
CA LEU A 24 -17.91 51.26 64.48
C LEU A 24 -18.54 52.29 65.43
N ASN A 25 -19.87 52.24 65.57
CA ASN A 25 -20.59 53.13 66.49
C ASN A 25 -20.25 52.83 67.96
N SER A 26 -20.14 51.55 68.34
CA SER A 26 -19.71 51.17 69.70
C SER A 26 -18.26 51.59 69.99
N PHE A 27 -17.39 51.50 68.99
CA PHE A 27 -16.01 51.99 69.08
C PHE A 27 -15.98 53.50 69.28
N LYS A 28 -16.77 54.25 68.49
CA LYS A 28 -16.88 55.71 68.62
C LYS A 28 -17.39 56.12 70.01
N GLN A 29 -18.43 55.45 70.52
CA GLN A 29 -18.92 55.70 71.88
C GLN A 29 -17.86 55.43 72.95
N ASN A 30 -17.06 54.38 72.80
CA ASN A 30 -15.96 54.09 73.73
C ASN A 30 -14.85 55.14 73.66
N VAL A 31 -14.52 55.64 72.46
CA VAL A 31 -13.55 56.73 72.28
C VAL A 31 -14.07 58.02 72.93
N ASP A 32 -15.33 58.38 72.68
CA ASP A 32 -15.96 59.58 73.26
C ASP A 32 -16.02 59.51 74.80
N ALA A 33 -16.29 58.32 75.36
CA ALA A 33 -16.29 58.09 76.81
C ALA A 33 -14.88 58.22 77.43
N ILE A 34 -13.83 57.78 76.71
CA ILE A 34 -12.44 57.94 77.14
C ILE A 34 -12.01 59.40 77.04
N GLU A 35 -12.33 60.12 75.96
CA GLU A 35 -12.07 61.56 75.83
C GLU A 35 -12.74 62.36 76.95
N THR A 36 -13.97 61.99 77.31
CA THR A 36 -14.70 62.63 78.42
C THR A 36 -14.00 62.39 79.76
N LYS A 37 -13.53 61.15 80.02
CA LYS A 37 -12.76 60.82 81.25
C LYS A 37 -11.40 61.53 81.31
N ILE A 38 -10.70 61.61 80.18
CA ILE A 38 -9.41 62.33 80.08
C ILE A 38 -9.62 63.84 80.28
N SER A 39 -10.71 64.39 79.73
CA SER A 39 -11.06 65.80 79.90
C SER A 39 -11.44 66.14 81.34
N PHE A 40 -12.09 65.22 82.06
CA PHE A 40 -12.37 65.37 83.49
C PHE A 40 -11.10 65.35 84.36
N GLN A 41 -10.08 64.57 83.98
CA GLN A 41 -8.80 64.52 84.68
C GLN A 41 -7.88 65.74 84.43
N LYS A 42 -8.19 66.59 83.43
CA LYS A 42 -7.48 67.85 83.20
C LYS A 42 -7.83 68.95 84.21
N ILE A 43 -8.78 68.72 85.12
CA ILE A 43 -9.18 69.69 86.15
C ILE A 43 -8.59 69.27 87.51
N ASN A 44 -7.78 70.18 88.08
CA ASN A 44 -7.17 70.16 89.42
C ASN A 44 -6.01 69.18 89.67
N PHE A 45 -4.81 69.59 89.23
CA PHE A 45 -3.53 68.99 89.63
C PHE A 45 -3.05 69.38 91.04
N LEU A 46 -3.83 70.13 91.83
CA LEU A 46 -3.36 70.75 93.09
C LEU A 46 -3.89 70.14 94.39
N GLU A 47 -4.81 69.16 94.37
CA GLU A 47 -5.23 68.43 95.58
C GLU A 47 -5.64 66.98 95.27
N LEU A 48 -4.68 66.13 94.85
CA LEU A 48 -4.94 64.70 94.64
C LEU A 48 -4.45 63.90 95.85
N SER A 49 -5.38 63.20 96.51
CA SER A 49 -5.03 62.22 97.55
C SER A 49 -4.30 61.01 96.93
N GLU A 50 -3.42 60.36 97.69
CA GLU A 50 -2.68 59.16 97.27
C GLU A 50 -3.60 58.05 96.74
N HIS A 51 -4.80 57.92 97.33
CA HIS A 51 -5.83 56.98 96.89
C HIS A 51 -6.38 57.32 95.49
N SER A 52 -6.52 58.60 95.14
CA SER A 52 -6.96 59.03 93.82
C SER A 52 -5.90 58.73 92.76
N LEU A 53 -4.62 58.88 93.09
CA LEU A 53 -3.51 58.55 92.19
C LEU A 53 -3.43 57.04 91.91
N LEU A 54 -3.61 56.20 92.92
CA LEU A 54 -3.65 54.74 92.75
C LEU A 54 -4.80 54.28 91.85
N GLN A 55 -5.98 54.91 91.97
CA GLN A 55 -7.13 54.61 91.10
C GLN A 55 -6.85 54.99 89.65
N ILE A 56 -6.22 56.15 89.42
CA ILE A 56 -5.84 56.61 88.07
C ILE A 56 -4.83 55.64 87.42
N VAL A 57 -3.85 55.15 88.18
CA VAL A 57 -2.88 54.16 87.70
C VAL A 57 -3.58 52.85 87.32
N GLN A 58 -4.52 52.37 88.15
CA GLN A 58 -5.27 51.15 87.86
C GLN A 58 -6.19 51.29 86.64
N ASP A 59 -6.87 52.43 86.50
CA ASP A 59 -7.70 52.75 85.33
C ASP A 59 -6.85 52.83 84.06
N THR A 60 -5.66 53.41 84.15
CA THR A 60 -4.69 53.46 83.03
C THR A 60 -4.24 52.05 82.61
N LYS A 61 -3.99 51.16 83.59
CA LYS A 61 -3.63 49.76 83.32
C LYS A 61 -4.78 49.00 82.65
N ASN A 62 -6.00 49.21 83.12
CA ASN A 62 -7.22 48.62 82.53
C ASN A 62 -7.47 49.12 81.10
N LEU A 63 -7.32 50.43 80.87
CA LEU A 63 -7.43 51.02 79.54
C LEU A 63 -6.36 50.49 78.58
N LYS A 64 -5.12 50.33 79.05
CA LYS A 64 -4.03 49.74 78.26
C LYS A 64 -4.32 48.29 77.89
N SER A 65 -4.88 47.51 78.83
CA SER A 65 -5.32 46.13 78.55
C SER A 65 -6.45 46.10 77.52
N ALA A 66 -7.46 46.95 77.67
CA ALA A 66 -8.57 47.05 76.71
C ALA A 66 -8.09 47.46 75.31
N LEU A 67 -7.17 48.42 75.23
CA LEU A 67 -6.57 48.88 73.98
C LEU A 67 -5.80 47.74 73.28
N ASN A 68 -5.03 46.95 74.03
CA ASN A 68 -4.32 45.80 73.48
C ASN A 68 -5.28 44.72 72.96
N SER A 69 -6.35 44.42 73.70
CA SER A 69 -7.38 43.47 73.25
C SER A 69 -8.08 43.96 71.98
N ILE A 70 -8.44 45.24 71.91
CA ILE A 70 -9.03 45.86 70.72
C ILE A 70 -8.06 45.80 69.54
N SER A 71 -6.77 46.11 69.76
CA SER A 71 -5.75 46.04 68.72
C SER A 71 -5.60 44.63 68.15
N SER A 72 -5.58 43.60 69.01
CA SER A 72 -5.50 42.20 68.57
C SER A 72 -6.75 41.77 67.79
N ALA A 73 -7.95 42.08 68.30
CA ALA A 73 -9.21 41.74 67.65
C ALA A 73 -9.36 42.44 66.29
N ASN A 74 -8.86 43.68 66.19
CA ASN A 74 -8.85 44.42 64.94
C ASN A 74 -7.90 43.76 63.91
N SER A 75 -6.70 43.35 64.34
CA SER A 75 -5.75 42.62 63.49
C SER A 75 -6.34 41.31 62.98
N GLU A 76 -6.94 40.50 63.86
CA GLU A 76 -7.59 39.23 63.50
C GLU A 76 -8.76 39.43 62.55
N PHE A 77 -9.56 40.49 62.76
CA PHE A 77 -10.66 40.86 61.88
C PHE A 77 -10.15 41.20 60.47
N PHE A 78 -9.13 42.06 60.37
CA PHE A 78 -8.56 42.45 59.07
C PHE A 78 -7.94 41.25 58.35
N GLU A 79 -7.21 40.40 59.06
CA GLU A 79 -6.62 39.20 58.47
C GLU A 79 -7.71 38.25 57.94
N SER A 80 -8.76 38.03 58.74
CA SER A 80 -9.90 37.18 58.35
C SER A 80 -10.67 37.76 57.16
N ALA A 81 -10.92 39.07 57.15
CA ALA A 81 -11.57 39.77 56.04
C ALA A 81 -10.73 39.70 54.76
N THR A 82 -9.41 39.83 54.87
CA THR A 82 -8.47 39.72 53.75
C THR A 82 -8.45 38.30 53.18
N LYS A 83 -8.36 37.28 54.06
CA LYS A 83 -8.42 35.86 53.66
C LYS A 83 -9.74 35.49 52.99
N PHE A 84 -10.86 36.03 53.46
CA PHE A 84 -12.15 35.81 52.84
C PHE A 84 -12.24 36.45 51.45
N THR A 85 -11.79 37.71 51.34
CA THR A 85 -11.85 38.46 50.08
C THR A 85 -10.96 37.84 49.01
N THR A 86 -9.75 37.42 49.37
CA THR A 86 -8.82 36.71 48.47
C THR A 86 -9.42 35.40 47.97
N LYS A 87 -9.90 34.53 48.88
CA LYS A 87 -10.57 33.28 48.48
C LYS A 87 -11.79 33.51 47.59
N SER A 88 -12.58 34.55 47.86
CA SER A 88 -13.75 34.88 47.04
C SER A 88 -13.34 35.39 45.65
N LEU A 89 -12.24 36.14 45.55
CA LEU A 89 -11.71 36.63 44.27
C LEU A 89 -11.16 35.47 43.43
N ASP A 90 -10.44 34.54 44.05
CA ASP A 90 -9.89 33.35 43.38
C ASP A 90 -11.01 32.45 42.85
N SER A 91 -12.02 32.18 43.68
CA SER A 91 -13.20 31.42 43.26
C SER A 91 -13.96 32.12 42.12
N TYR A 92 -14.08 33.45 42.17
CA TYR A 92 -14.69 34.20 41.08
C TYR A 92 -13.87 34.10 39.79
N LYS A 93 -12.55 34.28 39.88
CA LYS A 93 -11.60 34.16 38.77
C LYS A 93 -11.69 32.80 38.10
N GLU A 94 -11.78 31.72 38.87
CA GLU A 94 -11.99 30.35 38.35
C GLU A 94 -13.36 30.17 37.69
N SER A 95 -14.40 30.78 38.26
CA SER A 95 -15.77 30.71 37.74
C SER A 95 -16.01 31.55 36.48
N LEU A 96 -15.04 32.36 36.05
CA LEU A 96 -15.18 33.20 34.86
C LEU A 96 -15.45 32.32 33.63
N PRO A 97 -16.49 32.63 32.83
CA PRO A 97 -16.83 31.87 31.64
C PRO A 97 -15.67 31.71 30.64
N ILE A 98 -14.72 32.65 30.65
CA ILE A 98 -13.55 32.62 29.77
C ILE A 98 -12.63 31.42 30.03
N ASN A 99 -12.52 30.94 31.28
CA ASN A 99 -11.68 29.77 31.59
C ASN A 99 -12.31 28.50 31.03
N LYS A 100 -13.64 28.35 31.19
CA LYS A 100 -14.39 27.22 30.61
C LYS A 100 -14.31 27.23 29.08
N LEU A 101 -14.44 28.42 28.47
CA LEU A 101 -14.26 28.57 27.03
C LEU A 101 -12.84 28.21 26.58
N ALA A 102 -11.81 28.61 27.34
CA ALA A 102 -10.43 28.25 27.05
C ALA A 102 -10.19 26.74 27.14
N GLU A 103 -10.75 26.07 28.17
CA GLU A 103 -10.69 24.60 28.30
C GLU A 103 -11.40 23.89 27.15
N GLU A 104 -12.59 24.35 26.76
CA GLU A 104 -13.33 23.78 25.62
C GLU A 104 -12.58 23.96 24.30
N LEU A 105 -11.98 25.14 24.09
CA LEU A 105 -11.15 25.42 22.92
C LEU A 105 -9.89 24.56 22.91
N GLN A 106 -9.23 24.39 24.06
CA GLN A 106 -8.05 23.52 24.19
C GLN A 106 -8.41 22.07 23.87
N LYS A 107 -9.51 21.56 24.41
CA LYS A 107 -9.97 20.20 24.11
C LYS A 107 -10.31 20.01 22.64
N LYS A 108 -10.98 20.98 22.00
CA LYS A 108 -11.23 20.95 20.55
C LYS A 108 -9.93 20.99 19.76
N TYR A 109 -9.00 21.85 20.15
CA TYR A 109 -7.68 21.95 19.53
C TYR A 109 -6.93 20.61 19.61
N ASP A 110 -6.88 19.96 20.77
CA ASP A 110 -6.18 18.69 20.95
C ASP A 110 -6.78 17.56 20.09
N VAL A 111 -8.11 17.51 20.00
CA VAL A 111 -8.82 16.57 19.12
C VAL A 111 -8.48 16.82 17.65
N GLU A 112 -8.59 18.06 17.18
CA GLU A 112 -8.28 18.42 15.80
C GLU A 112 -6.79 18.21 15.46
N TYR A 113 -5.90 18.55 16.39
CA TYR A 113 -4.46 18.33 16.25
C TYR A 113 -4.15 16.83 16.12
N SER A 114 -4.72 16.00 16.99
CA SER A 114 -4.55 14.54 16.93
C SER A 114 -5.11 13.96 15.63
N HIS A 115 -6.28 14.44 15.19
CA HIS A 115 -6.88 14.02 13.92
C HIS A 115 -6.00 14.40 12.73
N ARG A 116 -5.48 15.63 12.70
CA ARG A 116 -4.55 16.10 11.68
C ARG A 116 -3.26 15.27 11.64
N MET A 117 -2.69 14.96 12.80
CA MET A 117 -1.49 14.11 12.87
C MET A 117 -1.77 12.69 12.37
N SER A 118 -2.94 12.13 12.66
CA SER A 118 -3.37 10.84 12.12
C SER A 118 -3.49 10.86 10.60
N LEU A 119 -4.08 11.92 10.02
CA LEU A 119 -4.17 12.10 8.57
C LEU A 119 -2.78 12.27 7.94
N GLN A 120 -1.89 13.06 8.55
CA GLN A 120 -0.52 13.24 8.06
C GLN A 120 0.25 11.91 8.02
N ASN A 121 0.12 11.08 9.06
CA ASN A 121 0.75 9.76 9.08
C ASN A 121 0.20 8.84 7.98
N LYS A 122 -1.12 8.88 7.72
CA LYS A 122 -1.73 8.14 6.61
C LYS A 122 -1.21 8.62 5.24
N ILE A 123 -1.11 9.93 5.04
CA ILE A 123 -0.56 10.52 3.81
C ILE A 123 0.88 10.05 3.60
N ASN A 124 1.72 10.15 4.64
CA ASN A 124 3.11 9.72 4.55
C ASN A 124 3.22 8.22 4.19
N LYS A 125 2.39 7.37 4.82
CA LYS A 125 2.35 5.93 4.51
C LYS A 125 1.96 5.67 3.05
N ILE A 126 0.90 6.32 2.56
CA ILE A 126 0.44 6.21 1.17
C ILE A 126 1.54 6.70 0.21
N GLN A 127 2.24 7.79 0.53
CA GLN A 127 3.34 8.30 -0.29
C GLN A 127 4.48 7.29 -0.40
N SER A 128 4.85 6.62 0.71
CA SER A 128 5.85 5.55 0.70
C SER A 128 5.39 4.35 -0.15
N GLU A 129 4.14 3.91 0.00
CA GLU A 129 3.58 2.80 -0.79
C GLU A 129 3.54 3.12 -2.29
N ILE A 130 3.19 4.36 -2.67
CA ILE A 130 3.21 4.83 -4.06
C ILE A 130 4.63 4.80 -4.61
N TYR A 131 5.61 5.28 -3.82
CA TYR A 131 7.02 5.29 -4.21
C TYR A 131 7.54 3.88 -4.47
N GLU A 132 7.31 2.95 -3.54
CA GLU A 132 7.71 1.54 -3.69
C GLU A 132 7.02 0.88 -4.90
N THR A 133 5.72 1.13 -5.07
CA THR A 133 4.96 0.59 -6.21
C THR A 133 5.49 1.10 -7.54
N THR A 134 5.83 2.39 -7.62
CA THR A 134 6.40 3.00 -8.83
C THR A 134 7.77 2.43 -9.16
N GLN A 135 8.63 2.23 -8.16
CA GLN A 135 9.94 1.57 -8.34
C GLN A 135 9.78 0.14 -8.85
N ASN A 136 8.87 -0.63 -8.24
CA ASN A 136 8.58 -2.00 -8.67
C ASN A 136 8.02 -2.05 -10.10
N PHE A 137 7.15 -1.11 -10.47
CA PHE A 137 6.61 -1.01 -11.81
C PHE A 137 7.71 -0.76 -12.86
N GLU A 138 8.59 0.20 -12.63
CA GLU A 138 9.69 0.49 -13.57
C GLU A 138 10.66 -0.69 -13.68
N LYS A 139 10.93 -1.42 -12.57
CA LYS A 139 11.71 -2.66 -12.61
C LYS A 139 11.07 -3.73 -13.49
N ILE A 140 9.76 -4.00 -13.30
CA ILE A 140 9.02 -4.99 -14.09
C ILE A 140 8.97 -4.59 -15.57
N LYS A 141 8.77 -3.30 -15.84
CA LYS A 141 8.74 -2.75 -17.20
C LYS A 141 10.07 -2.93 -17.92
N SER A 142 11.19 -2.64 -17.25
CA SER A 142 12.54 -2.91 -17.79
C SER A 142 12.75 -4.40 -18.08
N GLN A 143 12.47 -5.28 -17.13
CA GLN A 143 12.59 -6.73 -17.30
C GLN A 143 11.72 -7.27 -18.45
N THR A 144 10.50 -6.74 -18.59
CA THR A 144 9.59 -7.10 -19.70
C THR A 144 10.14 -6.62 -21.04
N GLY A 145 10.71 -5.41 -21.07
CA GLY A 145 11.37 -4.84 -22.25
C GLY A 145 12.55 -5.71 -22.71
N GLU A 146 13.41 -6.12 -21.78
CA GLU A 146 14.53 -7.03 -22.05
C GLU A 146 14.05 -8.39 -22.57
N ARG A 147 13.06 -9.00 -21.90
CA ARG A 147 12.52 -10.30 -22.33
C ARG A 147 11.89 -10.23 -23.73
N LYS A 148 11.21 -9.14 -24.06
CA LYS A 148 10.66 -8.91 -25.40
C LYS A 148 11.76 -8.75 -26.45
N ALA A 149 12.87 -8.10 -26.11
CA ALA A 149 14.03 -7.96 -26.99
C ALA A 149 14.69 -9.34 -27.25
N THR A 150 14.90 -10.14 -26.20
CA THR A 150 15.44 -11.51 -26.30
C THR A 150 14.56 -12.40 -27.19
N LEU A 151 13.25 -12.41 -26.97
CA LEU A 151 12.31 -13.20 -27.79
C LEU A 151 12.31 -12.77 -29.27
N ARG A 152 12.41 -11.46 -29.54
CA ARG A 152 12.54 -10.95 -30.92
C ARG A 152 13.84 -11.41 -31.58
N ALA A 153 14.94 -11.43 -30.84
CA ALA A 153 16.22 -11.92 -31.35
C ALA A 153 16.18 -13.43 -31.64
N GLU A 154 15.56 -14.21 -30.75
CA GLU A 154 15.40 -15.65 -30.91
C GLU A 154 14.50 -16.01 -32.10
N LEU A 155 13.36 -15.32 -32.26
CA LEU A 155 12.50 -15.48 -33.44
C LEU A 155 13.25 -15.17 -34.74
N LYS A 156 14.07 -14.11 -34.75
CA LYS A 156 14.89 -13.76 -35.92
C LYS A 156 15.93 -14.85 -36.23
N ARG A 157 16.53 -15.45 -35.20
CA ARG A 157 17.46 -16.57 -35.35
C ARG A 157 16.75 -17.78 -35.94
N LEU A 158 15.65 -18.22 -35.34
CA LEU A 158 14.86 -19.37 -35.81
C LEU A 158 14.35 -19.18 -37.25
N SER A 159 13.92 -17.97 -37.61
CA SER A 159 13.50 -17.66 -38.98
C SER A 159 14.64 -17.83 -39.98
N ARG A 160 15.86 -17.40 -39.64
CA ARG A 160 17.04 -17.57 -40.49
C ARG A 160 17.47 -19.02 -40.58
N ASP A 161 17.43 -19.75 -39.47
CA ASP A 161 17.77 -21.18 -39.44
C ASP A 161 16.80 -21.97 -40.31
N LYS A 162 15.50 -21.67 -40.20
CA LYS A 162 14.46 -22.23 -41.09
C LYS A 162 14.73 -21.92 -42.56
N GLU A 163 14.99 -20.67 -42.92
CA GLU A 163 15.32 -20.29 -44.30
C GLU A 163 16.58 -21.00 -44.82
N SER A 164 17.58 -21.20 -43.96
CA SER A 164 18.80 -21.93 -44.32
C SER A 164 18.52 -23.40 -44.58
N GLN A 165 17.78 -24.07 -43.68
CA GLN A 165 17.40 -25.47 -43.83
C GLN A 165 16.50 -25.70 -45.05
N GLU A 166 15.55 -24.80 -45.32
CA GLU A 166 14.72 -24.89 -46.53
C GLU A 166 15.54 -24.75 -47.81
N LYS A 167 16.56 -23.88 -47.82
CA LYS A 167 17.47 -23.73 -48.96
C LYS A 167 18.34 -24.97 -49.16
N GLU A 168 18.83 -25.56 -48.07
CA GLU A 168 19.64 -26.78 -48.10
C GLU A 168 18.81 -27.96 -48.62
N LEU A 169 17.62 -28.20 -48.04
CA LEU A 169 16.69 -29.24 -48.50
C LEU A 169 16.29 -29.05 -49.96
N LYS A 170 16.02 -27.82 -50.41
CA LYS A 170 15.73 -27.54 -51.82
C LYS A 170 16.90 -27.94 -52.73
N ARG A 171 18.14 -27.63 -52.35
CA ARG A 171 19.33 -28.02 -53.12
C ARG A 171 19.51 -29.55 -53.16
N GLU A 172 19.28 -30.23 -52.04
CA GLU A 172 19.34 -31.69 -51.99
C GLU A 172 18.28 -32.32 -52.89
N ILE A 173 17.03 -31.84 -52.84
CA ILE A 173 15.95 -32.30 -53.72
C ILE A 173 16.29 -32.03 -55.20
N GLU A 174 16.72 -30.82 -55.55
CA GLU A 174 17.12 -30.48 -56.93
C GLU A 174 18.26 -31.37 -57.42
N THR A 175 19.23 -31.67 -56.56
CA THR A 175 20.36 -32.55 -56.89
C THR A 175 19.88 -33.99 -57.09
N GLY A 176 19.03 -34.50 -56.19
CA GLY A 176 18.42 -35.81 -56.31
C GLY A 176 17.59 -35.95 -57.59
N GLN A 177 16.79 -34.94 -57.93
CA GLN A 177 16.02 -34.89 -59.18
C GLN A 177 16.91 -34.97 -60.42
N LYS A 178 18.01 -34.20 -60.46
CA LYS A 178 18.98 -34.26 -61.56
C LYS A 178 19.63 -35.64 -61.69
N ILE A 179 19.94 -36.30 -60.58
CA ILE A 179 20.48 -37.66 -60.57
C ILE A 179 19.45 -38.64 -61.12
N ILE A 180 18.18 -38.56 -60.69
CA ILE A 180 17.09 -39.40 -61.20
C ILE A 180 16.91 -39.19 -62.71
N GLU A 181 16.89 -37.94 -63.18
CA GLU A 181 16.76 -37.61 -64.60
C GLU A 181 17.94 -38.13 -65.43
N PHE A 182 19.16 -38.04 -64.89
CA PHE A 182 20.35 -38.61 -65.50
C PHE A 182 20.22 -40.14 -65.67
N TYR A 183 19.82 -40.86 -64.61
CA TYR A 183 19.60 -42.31 -64.69
C TYR A 183 18.46 -42.68 -65.62
N LYS A 184 17.36 -41.92 -65.62
CA LYS A 184 16.23 -42.09 -66.54
C LYS A 184 16.69 -41.97 -68.00
N THR A 185 17.56 -41.01 -68.29
CA THR A 185 18.11 -40.81 -69.64
C THR A 185 19.04 -41.95 -70.07
N LEU A 186 19.88 -42.46 -69.17
CA LEU A 186 20.83 -43.53 -69.48
C LEU A 186 20.20 -44.92 -69.58
N SER A 187 19.29 -45.24 -68.66
CA SER A 187 18.67 -46.58 -68.58
C SER A 187 17.41 -46.70 -69.42
N ALA A 188 16.84 -45.57 -69.86
CA ALA A 188 15.51 -45.49 -70.43
C ALA A 188 14.39 -46.10 -69.54
N VAL A 189 14.67 -46.20 -68.23
CA VAL A 189 13.72 -46.63 -67.19
C VAL A 189 13.25 -45.40 -66.42
N GLU A 190 11.94 -45.30 -66.25
CA GLU A 190 11.26 -44.30 -65.44
C GLU A 190 10.52 -45.00 -64.30
N ILE A 191 10.74 -44.55 -63.07
CA ILE A 191 10.05 -45.06 -61.89
C ILE A 191 9.26 -43.92 -61.27
N SER A 192 7.95 -44.12 -61.08
CA SER A 192 7.07 -43.17 -60.40
C SER A 192 6.29 -43.88 -59.29
N GLU A 193 6.22 -43.26 -58.12
CA GLU A 193 5.37 -43.74 -57.04
C GLU A 193 3.91 -43.31 -57.30
N GLU A 194 3.00 -44.27 -57.40
CA GLU A 194 1.56 -44.07 -57.70
C GLU A 194 0.70 -44.12 -56.41
N GLY A 195 1.35 -44.30 -55.25
CA GLY A 195 0.73 -44.44 -53.95
C GLY A 195 1.67 -45.17 -52.99
N GLN A 196 1.31 -45.21 -51.71
CA GLN A 196 2.14 -45.82 -50.67
C GLN A 196 2.46 -47.28 -51.02
N GLY A 197 3.76 -47.58 -51.23
CA GLY A 197 4.24 -48.92 -51.57
C GLY A 197 3.91 -49.37 -53.00
N LYS A 198 3.49 -48.49 -53.90
CA LYS A 198 3.18 -48.82 -55.30
C LYS A 198 4.03 -48.01 -56.27
N PHE A 199 4.88 -48.67 -57.03
CA PHE A 199 5.83 -48.05 -57.95
C PHE A 199 5.56 -48.48 -59.38
N LYS A 200 5.20 -47.55 -60.24
CA LYS A 200 5.12 -47.80 -61.67
C LYS A 200 6.50 -47.69 -62.29
N VAL A 201 6.94 -48.78 -62.91
CA VAL A 201 8.19 -48.85 -63.67
C VAL A 201 7.84 -48.89 -65.13
N LYS A 202 8.32 -47.89 -65.87
CA LYS A 202 8.14 -47.74 -67.30
C LYS A 202 9.48 -47.85 -67.98
N VAL A 203 9.59 -48.78 -68.92
CA VAL A 203 10.82 -49.03 -69.67
C VAL A 203 10.56 -48.69 -71.13
N ARG A 204 11.39 -47.83 -71.71
CA ARG A 204 11.27 -47.39 -73.10
C ARG A 204 12.49 -47.83 -73.89
N TRP A 205 12.26 -48.34 -75.09
CA TRP A 205 13.32 -48.66 -76.03
C TRP A 205 12.86 -48.32 -77.45
N MET A 206 13.58 -47.41 -78.12
CA MET A 206 13.20 -46.89 -79.45
C MET A 206 11.76 -46.34 -79.46
N GLN A 207 10.85 -46.96 -80.23
CA GLN A 207 9.41 -46.62 -80.29
C GLN A 207 8.55 -47.60 -79.45
N GLU A 208 9.16 -48.57 -78.79
CA GLU A 208 8.50 -49.58 -77.98
C GLU A 208 8.57 -49.19 -76.49
N GLU A 209 7.52 -49.47 -75.73
CA GLU A 209 7.50 -49.31 -74.28
C GLU A 209 6.73 -50.44 -73.61
N PHE A 210 7.13 -50.76 -72.39
CA PHE A 210 6.30 -51.55 -71.48
C PHE A 210 6.36 -50.94 -70.08
N SER A 211 5.31 -51.16 -69.32
CA SER A 211 5.15 -50.64 -67.97
C SER A 211 4.60 -51.74 -67.06
N PHE A 212 5.18 -51.85 -65.88
CA PHE A 212 4.70 -52.73 -64.82
C PHE A 212 4.55 -51.95 -63.52
N LEU A 213 3.62 -52.39 -62.68
CA LEU A 213 3.41 -51.87 -61.34
C LEU A 213 4.11 -52.81 -60.36
N LEU A 214 5.03 -52.30 -59.56
CA LEU A 214 5.59 -52.97 -58.39
C LEU A 214 4.74 -52.61 -57.17
N ILE A 215 4.28 -53.61 -56.43
CA ILE A 215 3.50 -53.45 -55.20
C ILE A 215 4.31 -54.06 -54.07
N GLU A 216 4.63 -53.24 -53.07
CA GLU A 216 5.33 -53.64 -51.86
C GLU A 216 4.36 -54.34 -50.89
N GLU A 217 4.68 -55.57 -50.51
CA GLU A 217 3.99 -56.31 -49.45
C GLU A 217 5.01 -56.91 -48.48
N ASP A 218 4.93 -56.55 -47.21
CA ASP A 218 5.82 -57.04 -46.13
C ASP A 218 7.31 -57.00 -46.50
N ASP A 219 7.92 -58.12 -46.89
CA ASP A 219 9.33 -58.27 -47.25
C ASP A 219 9.55 -58.57 -48.76
N THR A 220 8.50 -58.47 -49.57
CA THR A 220 8.54 -58.80 -50.98
C THR A 220 7.89 -57.74 -51.88
N PHE A 221 8.18 -57.83 -53.18
CA PHE A 221 7.52 -57.08 -54.23
C PHE A 221 6.74 -58.04 -55.13
N TRP A 222 5.47 -57.72 -55.32
CA TRP A 222 4.67 -58.21 -56.43
C TRP A 222 4.83 -57.29 -57.61
N TYR A 223 4.67 -57.83 -58.81
CA TYR A 223 4.65 -57.01 -60.01
C TYR A 223 3.51 -57.40 -60.94
N GLU A 224 2.90 -56.41 -61.58
CA GLU A 224 1.80 -56.57 -62.53
C GLU A 224 2.13 -55.82 -63.82
N LEU A 225 2.06 -56.48 -64.98
CA LEU A 225 2.23 -55.80 -66.26
C LEU A 225 0.97 -54.98 -66.57
N ILE A 226 1.11 -53.66 -66.62
CA ILE A 226 -0.04 -52.74 -66.76
C ILE A 226 -0.14 -52.09 -68.16
N GLY A 227 0.88 -52.22 -68.99
CA GLY A 227 0.84 -51.70 -70.36
C GLY A 227 2.04 -52.15 -71.20
N CYS A 228 1.82 -52.43 -72.48
CA CYS A 228 2.85 -52.88 -73.40
C CYS A 228 2.51 -52.47 -74.83
N THR A 229 3.45 -51.85 -75.54
CA THR A 229 3.39 -51.65 -77.00
C THR A 229 4.35 -52.59 -77.74
N VAL A 230 5.20 -53.30 -77.00
CA VAL A 230 6.12 -54.33 -77.51
C VAL A 230 5.35 -55.62 -77.82
N HIS A 231 5.80 -56.40 -78.81
CA HIS A 231 5.26 -57.74 -79.05
C HIS A 231 5.54 -58.63 -77.82
N TYR A 232 4.55 -59.42 -77.39
CA TYR A 232 4.60 -60.18 -76.13
C TYR A 232 5.85 -61.06 -76.01
N ASP A 233 6.35 -61.61 -77.12
CA ASP A 233 7.54 -62.47 -77.16
C ASP A 233 8.84 -61.74 -76.78
N LYS A 234 8.87 -60.41 -76.88
CA LYS A 234 10.02 -59.58 -76.50
C LYS A 234 10.01 -59.17 -75.03
N ILE A 235 8.92 -59.41 -74.31
CA ILE A 235 8.87 -59.18 -72.86
C ILE A 235 9.74 -60.27 -72.20
N PRO A 236 10.64 -59.92 -71.26
CA PRO A 236 11.38 -60.91 -70.49
C PRO A 236 10.42 -61.96 -69.88
N GLU A 237 10.68 -63.26 -70.04
CA GLU A 237 9.84 -64.34 -69.48
C GLU A 237 9.60 -64.19 -67.96
N LEU A 238 10.62 -63.70 -67.26
CA LEU A 238 10.57 -63.38 -65.84
C LEU A 238 9.59 -62.24 -65.48
N LEU A 239 9.06 -61.50 -66.46
CA LEU A 239 8.01 -60.50 -66.32
C LEU A 239 6.63 -61.00 -66.83
N LYS A 240 6.56 -62.22 -67.37
CA LYS A 240 5.31 -62.83 -67.87
C LYS A 240 4.61 -63.72 -66.84
N THR A 241 5.27 -64.03 -65.73
CA THR A 241 4.82 -65.00 -64.72
C THR A 241 4.90 -64.37 -63.34
N GLU A 242 3.80 -64.24 -62.59
CA GLU A 242 3.82 -63.62 -61.25
C GLU A 242 4.94 -64.21 -60.37
N ILE A 243 5.99 -63.43 -60.10
CA ILE A 243 7.10 -63.82 -59.22
C ILE A 243 7.08 -62.87 -58.04
N ASN A 244 7.00 -63.43 -56.84
CA ASN A 244 7.19 -62.69 -55.61
C ASN A 244 8.70 -62.55 -55.36
N ILE A 245 9.20 -61.33 -55.26
CA ILE A 245 10.65 -61.05 -55.22
C ILE A 245 10.98 -60.47 -53.84
N ASP A 246 11.92 -61.08 -53.12
CA ASP A 246 12.44 -60.51 -51.88
C ASP A 246 13.02 -59.11 -52.15
N LYS A 247 12.72 -58.13 -51.29
CA LYS A 247 13.23 -56.75 -51.41
C LYS A 247 14.74 -56.69 -51.60
N LYS A 248 15.49 -57.63 -51.02
CA LYS A 248 16.95 -57.73 -51.15
C LYS A 248 17.41 -58.06 -52.57
N ASP A 249 16.56 -58.74 -53.34
CA ASP A 249 16.84 -59.21 -54.70
C ASP A 249 16.25 -58.28 -55.78
N ALA A 250 15.49 -57.25 -55.39
CA ALA A 250 14.94 -56.27 -56.32
C ALA A 250 15.99 -55.60 -57.24
N PRO A 251 17.21 -55.25 -56.76
CA PRO A 251 18.28 -54.74 -57.64
C PRO A 251 18.74 -55.77 -58.69
N ILE A 252 18.70 -57.07 -58.35
CA ILE A 252 19.08 -58.16 -59.26
C ILE A 252 18.04 -58.30 -60.36
N LEU A 253 16.75 -58.18 -60.04
CA LEU A 253 15.67 -58.17 -61.02
C LEU A 253 15.83 -57.00 -62.00
N LEU A 254 16.06 -55.79 -61.49
CA LEU A 254 16.23 -54.60 -62.32
C LEU A 254 17.41 -54.76 -63.28
N ASN A 255 18.54 -55.28 -62.80
CA ASN A 255 19.68 -55.61 -63.64
C ASN A 255 19.36 -56.68 -64.69
N ARG A 256 18.57 -57.71 -64.36
CA ARG A 256 18.13 -58.72 -65.33
C ARG A 256 17.23 -58.13 -66.40
N ILE A 257 16.28 -57.27 -66.04
CA ILE A 257 15.40 -56.58 -67.00
C ILE A 257 16.24 -55.70 -67.93
N LEU A 258 17.16 -54.91 -67.38
CA LEU A 258 18.07 -54.06 -68.16
C LEU A 258 18.98 -54.88 -69.08
N ASN A 259 19.49 -56.03 -68.63
CA ASN A 259 20.34 -56.90 -69.45
C ASN A 259 19.61 -57.62 -70.58
N VAL A 260 18.29 -57.84 -70.46
CA VAL A 260 17.48 -58.44 -71.55
C VAL A 260 17.17 -57.41 -72.65
N LEU A 261 17.34 -56.11 -72.36
CA LEU A 261 17.09 -55.01 -73.28
C LEU A 261 18.34 -54.51 -74.03
N ASN A 262 19.53 -54.99 -73.63
CA ASN A 262 20.80 -54.78 -74.33
C ASN A 262 21.07 -55.91 -75.32
#